data_AF-A0A8C9XJW6-F1
#
_entry.id   AF-A0A8C9XJW6-F1
#
_cell.length_a   1.000
_cell.length_b   1.000
_cell.length_c   1.000
_cell.angle_alpha   90.00
_cell.angle_beta   90.00
_cell.angle_gamma   90.00
#
_symmetry.space_group_name_H-M   'P 1'
#
loop_
_entity.id
_entity.type
_entity.pdbx_description
1 polymer ?
#
loop_
_entity_poly.entity_id
_entity_poly.type
_entity_poly.pdbx_seq_one_letter_code
_entity_poly.pdbx_strand_id
1 'polypeptide(L)'
;MIFRTAVEHAKKHPGLIPQFFFICLGMGSASMYLIRLAKGPHVTWNKTNNPEPWNKLDPTYQYKFVAITTDYKNLKKDGPEF
;
A
#
# COMPACT_ATOMS: atom_id res chain seq x y z
N MET A 1 -27.66 12.20 -7.24
CA MET A 1 -28.86 11.37 -7.48
C MET A 1 -28.57 9.87 -7.31
N ILE A 2 -27.54 9.33 -7.98
CA ILE A 2 -27.21 7.89 -8.00
C ILE A 2 -26.93 7.28 -6.60
N PHE A 3 -26.14 7.97 -5.76
CA PHE A 3 -25.76 7.45 -4.44
C PHE A 3 -26.95 7.29 -3.49
N ARG A 4 -27.93 8.19 -3.58
CA ARG A 4 -29.13 8.15 -2.74
C ARG A 4 -30.01 6.95 -3.11
N THR A 5 -30.17 6.71 -4.42
CA THR A 5 -30.91 5.56 -4.95
C THR A 5 -30.24 4.22 -4.58
N ALA A 6 -28.90 4.16 -4.57
CA ALA A 6 -28.16 2.97 -4.16
C ALA A 6 -28.35 2.64 -2.67
N VAL A 7 -28.34 3.66 -1.80
CA VAL A 7 -28.58 3.48 -0.35
C VAL A 7 -30.02 3.03 -0.08
N GLU A 8 -31.01 3.58 -0.81
CA GLU A 8 -32.41 3.13 -0.70
C GLU A 8 -32.58 1.67 -1.12
N HIS A 9 -31.92 1.23 -2.20
CA HIS A 9 -31.93 -0.17 -2.64
C HIS A 9 -31.25 -1.11 -1.63
N ALA A 10 -30.11 -0.70 -1.07
CA ALA A 10 -29.42 -1.49 -0.05
C ALA A 10 -30.25 -1.66 1.24
N LYS A 11 -31.04 -0.64 1.62
CA LYS A 11 -31.98 -0.74 2.74
C LYS A 11 -33.18 -1.65 2.45
N LYS A 12 -33.68 -1.63 1.21
CA LYS A 12 -34.81 -2.47 0.78
C LYS A 12 -34.44 -3.95 0.67
N HIS A 13 -33.17 -4.25 0.37
CA HIS A 13 -32.65 -5.62 0.25
C HIS A 13 -31.43 -5.82 1.17
N PRO A 14 -31.61 -6.25 2.43
CA PRO A 14 -30.54 -6.31 3.42
C PRO A 14 -29.40 -7.27 3.03
N GLY A 15 -29.66 -8.27 2.17
CA GLY A 15 -28.64 -9.18 1.65
C GLY A 15 -27.60 -8.53 0.74
N LEU A 16 -27.87 -7.35 0.19
CA LEU A 16 -26.91 -6.61 -0.64
C LEU A 16 -25.81 -5.94 0.21
N ILE A 17 -26.08 -5.65 1.48
CA ILE A 17 -25.16 -4.90 2.36
C ILE A 17 -23.85 -5.68 2.57
N PRO A 18 -23.87 -6.98 2.96
CA PRO A 18 -22.64 -7.77 3.06
C PRO A 18 -21.89 -7.89 1.73
N GLN A 19 -22.62 -8.03 0.62
CA GLN A 19 -22.01 -8.18 -0.71
C GLN A 19 -21.22 -6.92 -1.11
N PHE A 20 -21.82 -5.73 -0.97
CA PHE A 20 -21.11 -4.48 -1.24
C PHE A 20 -19.94 -4.25 -0.30
N PHE A 21 -20.07 -4.65 0.98
CA PHE A 21 -18.97 -4.56 1.94
C PHE A 21 -17.75 -5.36 1.48
N PHE A 22 -17.92 -6.63 1.12
CA PHE A 22 -16.79 -7.46 0.66
C PHE A 22 -16.21 -6.99 -0.66
N ILE A 23 -17.02 -6.49 -1.59
CA ILE A 23 -16.54 -5.92 -2.85
C ILE A 23 -15.68 -4.68 -2.58
N CYS A 24 -16.18 -3.74 -1.78
CA CYS A 24 -15.44 -2.52 -1.43
C CYS A 24 -14.15 -2.86 -0.65
N LEU A 25 -14.20 -3.85 0.25
CA LEU A 25 -13.03 -4.31 0.99
C LEU A 25 -12.01 -4.96 0.06
N GLY A 26 -12.44 -5.80 -0.88
CA GLY A 26 -11.57 -6.43 -1.89
C GLY A 26 -10.92 -5.40 -2.82
N MET A 27 -11.71 -4.48 -3.38
CA MET A 27 -11.19 -3.42 -4.23
C MET A 27 -10.27 -2.46 -3.48
N GLY A 28 -10.63 -2.10 -2.25
CA GLY A 28 -9.84 -1.22 -1.39
C GLY A 28 -8.50 -1.85 -1.02
N SER A 29 -8.50 -3.12 -0.59
CA SER A 29 -7.28 -3.85 -0.23
C SER A 29 -6.36 -4.08 -1.43
N ALA A 30 -6.90 -4.43 -2.59
CA ALA A 30 -6.12 -4.54 -3.83
C ALA A 30 -5.47 -3.20 -4.22
N SER A 31 -6.25 -2.10 -4.17
CA SER A 31 -5.74 -0.77 -4.50
C SER A 31 -4.65 -0.32 -3.51
N MET A 32 -4.85 -0.57 -2.22
CA MET A 32 -3.85 -0.28 -1.19
C MET A 32 -2.55 -1.06 -1.42
N TYR A 33 -2.63 -2.34 -1.80
CA TYR A 33 -1.47 -3.15 -2.11
C TYR A 33 -0.71 -2.64 -3.33
N LEU A 34 -1.41 -2.25 -4.39
CA LEU A 34 -0.80 -1.64 -5.57
C LEU A 34 -0.09 -0.33 -5.23
N ILE A 35 -0.68 0.55 -4.41
CA ILE A 35 -0.02 1.78 -3.95
C ILE A 35 1.26 1.46 -3.17
N ARG A 36 1.22 0.45 -2.29
CA ARG A 36 2.40 -0.01 -1.55
C ARG A 36 3.50 -0.52 -2.48
N LEU A 37 3.16 -1.33 -3.48
CA LEU A 37 4.09 -1.83 -4.50
C LEU A 37 4.70 -0.69 -5.30
N ALA A 38 3.86 0.26 -5.73
CA ALA A 38 4.28 1.36 -6.55
C ALA A 38 5.24 2.30 -5.79
N LYS A 39 5.16 2.40 -4.46
CA LYS A 39 6.12 3.12 -3.62
C LYS A 39 7.37 2.31 -3.23
N GLY A 40 7.60 1.16 -3.83
CA GLY A 40 8.77 0.33 -3.54
C GLY A 40 10.10 0.90 -4.07
N PRO A 41 11.25 0.41 -3.58
CA PRO A 41 12.59 0.83 -4.01
C PRO A 41 12.92 0.55 -5.47
N HIS A 42 12.07 -0.19 -6.19
CA HIS A 42 12.30 -0.56 -7.59
C HIS A 42 11.56 0.35 -8.56
N VAL A 43 10.72 1.26 -8.06
CA VAL A 43 9.87 2.11 -8.89
C VAL A 43 10.33 3.57 -8.76
N THR A 44 10.89 4.10 -9.84
CA THR A 44 11.38 5.47 -9.89
C THR A 44 10.26 6.44 -10.28
N TRP A 45 9.73 7.17 -9.31
CA TRP A 45 8.78 8.27 -9.55
C TRP A 45 9.46 9.58 -9.94
N ASN A 46 10.64 9.86 -9.38
CA ASN A 46 11.39 11.09 -9.64
C ASN A 46 12.64 10.75 -10.48
N LYS A 47 12.51 10.84 -11.80
CA LYS A 47 13.60 10.50 -12.72
C LYS A 47 14.72 11.56 -12.78
N THR A 48 14.45 12.80 -12.34
CA THR A 48 15.35 13.94 -12.59
C THR A 48 16.27 14.24 -11.40
N ASN A 49 15.75 14.23 -10.16
CA ASN A 49 16.56 14.60 -9.00
C ASN A 49 17.16 13.39 -8.27
N ASN A 50 16.52 12.22 -8.34
CA ASN A 50 17.03 11.01 -7.71
C ASN A 50 16.57 9.77 -8.49
N PRO A 51 17.28 9.43 -9.58
CA PRO A 51 16.94 8.27 -10.41
C PRO A 51 17.05 6.94 -9.66
N GLU A 52 17.75 6.92 -8.52
CA GLU A 52 18.02 5.78 -7.65
C GLU A 52 17.13 5.80 -6.39
N PRO A 53 15.89 5.27 -6.45
CA PRO A 53 14.93 5.33 -5.35
C PRO A 53 15.42 4.73 -4.02
N TRP A 54 16.36 3.78 -4.05
CA TRP A 54 16.93 3.15 -2.85
C TRP A 54 17.84 4.09 -2.03
N ASN A 55 18.41 5.15 -2.62
CA ASN A 55 19.27 6.09 -1.86
C ASN A 55 18.51 6.81 -0.73
N LYS A 56 17.18 6.86 -0.81
CA LYS A 56 16.32 7.46 0.23
C LYS A 56 15.90 6.49 1.33
N LEU A 57 16.24 5.21 1.20
CA LEU A 57 15.85 4.21 2.19
C LEU A 57 16.87 4.14 3.31
N ASP A 58 16.37 4.26 4.53
CA ASP A 58 17.16 4.05 5.73
C ASP A 58 17.49 2.55 5.91
N PRO A 59 18.66 2.17 6.47
CA PRO A 59 18.98 0.78 6.78
C PRO A 59 17.95 0.09 7.67
N THR A 60 17.27 0.86 8.52
CA THR A 60 16.21 0.38 9.40
C THR A 60 14.86 0.22 8.70
N TYR A 61 14.78 0.60 7.41
CA TYR A 61 13.55 0.47 6.63
C TYR A 61 13.19 -1.00 6.39
N GLN A 62 12.10 -1.42 7.03
CA GLN A 62 11.55 -2.74 6.83
C GLN A 62 10.72 -2.80 5.53
N TYR A 63 11.33 -3.34 4.47
CA TYR A 63 10.64 -3.52 3.19
C TYR A 63 9.56 -4.62 3.25
N LYS A 64 9.84 -5.74 3.94
CA LYS A 64 8.93 -6.89 4.03
C LYS A 64 7.82 -6.63 5.06
N PHE A 65 6.59 -7.06 4.81
CA PHE A 65 5.50 -6.91 5.79
C PHE A 65 5.81 -7.57 7.14
N VAL A 66 6.48 -8.71 7.11
CA VAL A 66 6.96 -9.43 8.30
C VAL A 66 8.41 -9.80 8.10
N ALA A 67 9.24 -9.45 9.06
CA ALA A 67 10.62 -9.87 9.14
C ALA A 67 10.72 -11.02 10.15
N ILE A 68 11.10 -12.21 9.71
CA ILE A 68 11.22 -13.39 10.59
C ILE A 68 12.64 -13.47 11.18
N THR A 69 13.64 -13.10 10.39
CA THR A 69 15.06 -13.34 10.72
C THR A 69 15.88 -12.05 10.81
N THR A 70 15.44 -10.98 10.15
CA THR A 70 16.22 -9.74 10.05
C THR A 70 15.77 -8.74 11.11
N ASP A 71 16.68 -8.35 12.00
CA ASP A 71 16.45 -7.28 12.97
C ASP A 71 16.79 -5.92 12.35
N TYR A 72 15.78 -5.33 11.69
CA TYR A 72 15.91 -4.03 11.05
C TYR A 72 16.24 -2.90 12.05
N LYS A 73 15.92 -3.02 13.33
CA LYS A 73 16.12 -1.93 14.31
C LYS A 73 17.60 -1.69 14.62
N ASN A 74 18.41 -2.74 14.52
CA ASN A 74 19.84 -2.68 14.82
C ASN A 74 20.71 -2.77 13.54
N LEU A 75 20.10 -2.70 12.35
CA LEU A 75 20.83 -2.74 11.09
C LEU A 75 21.62 -1.44 10.90
N LYS A 76 22.93 -1.57 10.66
CA LYS A 76 23.80 -0.45 10.28
C LYS A 76 23.83 -0.29 8.76
N LYS A 77 23.99 0.94 8.27
CA LYS A 77 24.22 1.21 6.85
C LYS A 77 25.54 0.57 6.46
N ASP A 78 25.49 -0.37 5.53
CA ASP A 78 26.69 -0.95 4.91
C ASP A 78 26.88 -0.23 3.56
N GLY A 79 27.75 0.79 3.55
CA GLY A 79 28.02 1.62 2.37
C GLY A 79 28.10 3.12 2.65
N PRO A 80 28.42 3.93 1.63
CA PRO A 80 28.66 5.36 1.81
C PRO A 80 27.37 6.17 2.06
N GLU A 81 27.51 7.37 2.64
CA GLU A 81 26.38 8.19 3.13
C GLU A 81 25.57 8.95 2.06
N PHE A 82 25.90 8.82 0.78
CA PHE A 82 25.19 9.53 -0.30
C PHE A 82 23.68 9.27 -0.34
#